data_AF-A0A6G3XYA0-F1
#
_entry.id   AF-A0A6G3XYA0-F1
#
_cell.length_a   1.000
_cell.length_b   1.000
_cell.length_c   1.000
_cell.angle_alpha   90.00
_cell.angle_beta   90.00
_cell.angle_gamma   90.00
#
_symmetry.space_group_name_H-M   'P 1'
#
loop_
_entity.id
_entity.type
_entity.pdbx_description
1 polymer ?
#
loop_
_entity_poly.entity_id
_entity_poly.type
_entity_poly.pdbx_seq_one_letter_code
_entity_poly.pdbx_strand_id
1 'polypeptide(L)' 'MAIAKAERLMNLALCLLGTRRPLSKRELRGSIEAYLEAGSDDSFNRMFERDKDDLRELGLVIETVENLDG' A
#
# COMPACT_ATOMS: atom_id res chain seq x y z
N MET A 1 -3.78 -0.78 -19.16
CA MET A 1 -2.37 -1.23 -19.29
C MET A 1 -1.96 -1.70 -17.91
N ALA A 2 -1.28 -2.83 -17.74
CA ALA A 2 -0.92 -3.26 -16.38
C ALA A 2 0.15 -2.30 -15.81
N ILE A 3 -0.13 -1.65 -14.68
CA ILE A 3 0.85 -0.80 -13.99
C ILE A 3 2.04 -1.67 -13.54
N ALA A 4 3.24 -1.20 -13.84
CA ALA A 4 4.47 -1.92 -13.53
C ALA A 4 4.64 -2.08 -12.00
N LYS A 5 5.13 -3.23 -11.54
CA LYS A 5 5.36 -3.48 -10.10
C LYS A 5 6.20 -2.38 -9.45
N ALA A 6 7.27 -1.93 -10.12
CA ALA A 6 8.14 -0.88 -9.61
C ALA A 6 7.40 0.44 -9.32
N GLU A 7 6.50 0.86 -10.22
CA GLU A 7 5.69 2.06 -10.06
C GLU A 7 4.74 1.94 -8.87
N ARG A 8 4.12 0.76 -8.70
CA ARG A 8 3.24 0.51 -7.55
C ARG A 8 3.99 0.56 -6.21
N LEU A 9 5.18 -0.03 -6.14
CA LEU A 9 6.04 0.03 -4.95
C LEU A 9 6.49 1.48 -4.67
N MET A 10 6.87 2.23 -5.70
CA MET A 10 7.23 3.64 -5.57
C MET A 10 6.05 4.46 -5.03
N ASN A 11 4.85 4.29 -5.59
CA ASN A 11 3.66 5.00 -5.15
C ASN A 11 3.29 4.66 -3.70
N LEU A 12 3.35 3.39 -3.30
CA LEU A 12 3.12 2.99 -1.91
C LEU A 12 4.16 3.61 -0.97
N ALA A 13 5.45 3.56 -1.33
CA ALA A 13 6.50 4.17 -0.52
C ALA A 13 6.30 5.70 -0.38
N LEU A 14 5.94 6.39 -1.46
CA LEU A 14 5.65 7.83 -1.42
C LEU A 14 4.46 8.16 -0.53
N CYS A 15 3.37 7.37 -0.59
CA CYS A 15 2.22 7.53 0.29
C CYS A 15 2.61 7.37 1.77
N LEU A 16 3.40 6.35 2.11
CA LEU A 16 3.82 6.07 3.48
C LEU A 16 4.82 7.09 4.02
N LEU A 17 5.76 7.57 3.20
CA LEU A 17 6.74 8.59 3.59
C LEU A 17 6.13 10.00 3.65
N GLY A 18 5.08 10.25 2.87
CA GLY A 18 4.40 11.56 2.80
C GLY A 18 3.42 11.83 3.94
N THR A 19 3.14 10.86 4.80
CA THR A 19 2.21 10.99 5.93
C THR A 19 2.94 11.03 7.27
N ARG A 20 2.37 11.74 8.25
CA ARG A 20 2.82 11.72 9.66
C ARG A 20 1.95 10.87 10.57
N ARG A 21 0.91 10.24 10.00
CA ARG A 21 -0.03 9.37 10.71
C ARG A 21 -0.18 8.04 9.98
N PRO A 22 -0.64 6.98 10.66
CA PRO A 22 -1.04 5.75 9.99
C PRO A 22 -2.07 6.02 8.89
N LEU A 23 -1.93 5.31 7.77
CA LEU A 23 -2.91 5.28 6.68
C LEU A 23 -3.64 3.95 6.72
N SER A 24 -4.96 4.00 6.60
CA SER A 24 -5.78 2.81 6.44
C SER A 24 -5.59 2.20 5.05
N LYS A 25 -5.82 0.89 4.93
CA LYS A 25 -5.84 0.19 3.64
C LYS A 25 -6.80 0.85 2.64
N ARG A 26 -7.94 1.36 3.10
CA ARG A 26 -8.92 2.05 2.27
C ARG A 26 -8.39 3.37 1.70
N GLU A 27 -7.67 4.15 2.51
CA GLU A 27 -7.02 5.39 2.03
C GLU A 27 -5.95 5.06 0.99
N LEU A 28 -5.08 4.09 1.28
CA LEU A 28 -4.05 3.65 0.33
C LEU A 28 -4.66 3.14 -0.98
N ARG A 29 -5.76 2.39 -0.92
CA ARG A 29 -6.49 1.95 -2.11
C ARG A 29 -7.00 3.12 -2.92
N GLY A 30 -7.51 4.17 -2.27
CA GLY A 30 -8.01 5.38 -2.93
C GLY A 30 -6.93 6.25 -3.56
N SER A 31 -5.70 6.19 -3.04
CA SER A 31 -4.59 7.06 -3.45
C SER A 31 -3.69 6.45 -4.53
N ILE A 32 -3.73 5.14 -4.75
CA ILE A 32 -2.84 4.43 -5.66
C ILE A 32 -3.68 3.80 -6.78
N GLU A 33 -3.50 4.26 -8.00
CA GLU A 33 -4.29 3.83 -9.18
C GLU A 33 -4.30 2.29 -9.34
N ALA A 34 -3.14 1.65 -9.20
CA ALA A 34 -3.03 0.19 -9.28
C ALA A 34 -3.86 -0.56 -8.22
N TYR A 35 -4.16 0.08 -7.09
CA TYR A 35 -5.03 -0.49 -6.05
C TYR A 35 -6.51 -0.17 -6.28
N LEU A 36 -6.82 0.98 -6.87
CA LEU A 36 -8.18 1.29 -7.36
C LEU A 36 -8.63 0.29 -8.42
N GLU A 37 -7.74 -0.05 -9.36
CA GLU A 37 -8.01 -0.98 -10.45
C GLU A 37 -8.08 -2.46 -9.99
N ALA A 38 -7.78 -2.76 -8.73
CA ALA A 38 -7.93 -4.10 -8.18
C ALA A 38 -9.42 -4.50 -8.17
N GLY A 39 -9.76 -5.53 -8.95
CA GLY A 39 -11.16 -5.93 -9.21
C GLY A 39 -11.95 -6.45 -8.00
N SER A 40 -11.30 -6.75 -6.88
CA SER A 40 -11.98 -7.12 -5.63
C SER A 40 -11.14 -6.74 -4.41
N ASP A 41 -11.78 -6.67 -3.25
CA ASP A 41 -11.14 -6.38 -1.96
C ASP A 41 -10.07 -7.44 -1.63
N ASP A 42 -10.35 -8.71 -1.91
CA ASP A 42 -9.40 -9.80 -1.73
C ASP A 42 -8.17 -9.67 -2.66
N SER A 43 -8.39 -9.28 -3.91
CA SER A 43 -7.31 -9.05 -4.87
C SER A 43 -6.44 -7.88 -4.42
N PHE A 44 -7.08 -6.80 -3.97
CA PHE A 44 -6.40 -5.65 -3.41
C PHE A 44 -5.59 -6.05 -2.16
N ASN A 45 -6.20 -6.73 -1.19
CA ASN A 45 -5.55 -7.13 0.05
C ASN A 45 -4.30 -7.98 -0.23
N ARG A 46 -4.40 -9.00 -1.08
CA ARG A 46 -3.23 -9.83 -1.46
C ARG A 46 -2.12 -9.03 -2.12
N MET A 47 -2.49 -8.12 -3.03
CA MET A 47 -1.52 -7.26 -3.72
C MET A 47 -0.84 -6.29 -2.77
N PHE A 48 -1.61 -5.64 -1.88
CA PHE A 48 -1.09 -4.75 -0.85
C PHE A 48 -0.15 -5.45 0.12
N GLU A 49 -0.52 -6.62 0.64
CA GLU A 49 0.34 -7.37 1.56
C GLU A 49 1.66 -7.76 0.88
N ARG A 50 1.61 -8.22 -0.37
CA ARG A 50 2.82 -8.52 -1.15
C ARG A 50 3.71 -7.29 -1.36
N ASP A 51 3.13 -6.16 -1.76
CA ASP A 51 3.90 -4.94 -1.99
C ASP A 51 4.50 -4.38 -0.69
N LYS A 52 3.78 -4.52 0.43
CA LYS A 52 4.28 -4.16 1.77
C LYS A 52 5.50 -5.01 2.13
N ASP A 53 5.46 -6.31 1.86
CA ASP A 53 6.58 -7.22 2.10
C ASP A 53 7.75 -6.93 1.16
N ASP A 54 7.48 -6.69 -0.14
CA ASP A 54 8.50 -6.26 -1.11
C ASP A 54 9.24 -4.98 -0.64
N LEU A 55 8.52 -3.99 -0.11
CA LEU A 55 9.13 -2.77 0.42
C LEU A 55 9.98 -3.02 1.68
N ARG A 56 9.56 -3.95 2.55
CA ARG A 56 10.35 -4.36 3.72
C ARG A 56 11.64 -5.06 3.31
N GLU A 57 11.59 -5.92 2.30
CA GLU A 57 12.78 -6.56 1.73
C GLU A 57 13.76 -5.54 1.12
N LEU A 58 13.25 -4.44 0.57
CA LEU A 58 14.04 -3.31 0.09
C LEU A 58 14.59 -2.41 1.22
N GLY A 59 14.27 -2.69 2.48
CA GLY A 59 14.77 -1.99 3.65
C GLY A 59 13.86 -0.90 4.20
N LEU A 60 12.63 -0.75 3.68
CA LEU A 60 11.66 0.19 4.24
C LEU A 60 11.10 -0.36 5.56
N VAL A 61 11.24 0.40 6.65
CA VAL A 61 10.64 0.05 7.94
C VAL A 61 9.17 0.47 7.90
N ILE A 62 8.28 -0.50 7.84
CA ILE A 62 6.82 -0.28 7.78
C ILE A 62 6.17 -0.82 9.07
N GLU A 63 5.75 0.11 9.92
CA GLU A 63 4.96 -0.17 11.11
C GLU A 63 3.49 -0.42 10.75
N THR A 64 2.83 -1.29 11.50
CA THR A 64 1.40 -1.60 11.33
C THR A 64 0.69 -1.34 12.64
N VAL A 65 -0.42 -0.59 12.58
CA VAL A 65 -1.27 -0.30 13.73
C VAL A 65 -2.53 -1.14 13.58
N GLU A 66 -2.72 -2.09 14.49
CA GLU A 66 -3.86 -3.01 14.41
C GLU A 66 -5.16 -2.43 14.98
N ASN A 67 -5.07 -1.32 15.74
CA ASN A 67 -6.23 -0.63 16.31
C ASN A 67 -6.11 0.88 16.10
N LEU A 68 -6.90 1.43 15.17
CA LEU A 68 -7.28 2.85 15.24
C LEU A 68 -8.51 2.93 16.15
N ASP A 69 -8.34 2.61 17.43
CA ASP A 69 -9.38 2.90 18.42
C ASP A 69 -9.41 4.41 18.63
N GLY A 70 -10.32 5.05 17.90
CA GLY A 70 -11.06 6.23 18.30
C GLY A 70 -12.53 5.88 18.26
#